data_AF-A0A962YVJ3-F1
#
_entry.id   AF-A0A962YVJ3-F1
#
_cell.length_a   1.000
_cell.length_b   1.000
_cell.length_c   1.000
_cell.angle_alpha   90.00
_cell.angle_beta   90.00
_cell.angle_gamma   90.00
#
_symmetry.space_group_name_H-M   'P 1'
#
loop_
_entity.id
_entity.type
_entity.pdbx_description
1 polymer ?
#
loop_
_entity_poly.entity_id
_entity_poly.type
_entity_poly.pdbx_seq_one_letter_code
_entity_poly.pdbx_strand_id
1 'polypeptide(L)'
;MKIFRIMNVALALLLSAMTVHAQGFNMKNFPNSLGKSDMMYRFLVPEGVTVTNKKGEVMKAGSIVTVPGSSIKLLEPAYAQEQAKNSAFMSSFMNASQYFAMPEEKVRDHAVIALKVPEGVTVEGYGKTVKGEAELVLMVANAGSEAMRDTNPSGYWDTAGWDMK
;
A
#
# COMPACT_ATOMS: atom_id res chain seq x y z
N MET A 1 39.29 26.82 -33.91
CA MET A 1 38.40 25.65 -33.84
C MET A 1 38.50 24.99 -32.46
N LYS A 2 37.79 25.51 -31.44
CA LYS A 2 37.72 24.96 -30.07
C LYS A 2 36.40 25.35 -29.40
N ILE A 3 35.27 24.82 -29.89
CA ILE A 3 33.94 25.02 -29.27
C ILE A 3 33.24 23.67 -28.97
N PHE A 4 33.87 22.53 -29.27
CA PHE A 4 33.23 21.20 -29.16
C PHE A 4 33.50 20.44 -27.85
N ARG A 5 33.79 21.10 -26.71
CA ARG A 5 34.14 20.37 -25.47
C ARG A 5 33.26 20.61 -24.24
N ILE A 6 32.24 21.47 -24.30
CA ILE A 6 31.44 21.79 -23.10
C ILE A 6 30.01 21.18 -23.15
N MET A 7 29.60 20.53 -24.24
CA MET A 7 28.23 19.99 -24.37
C MET A 7 28.01 18.56 -23.83
N ASN A 8 29.05 17.82 -23.41
CA ASN A 8 28.89 16.40 -23.05
C ASN A 8 28.78 16.11 -21.55
N VAL A 9 28.98 17.10 -20.66
CA VAL A 9 28.91 16.85 -19.21
C VAL A 9 27.50 17.05 -18.65
N ALA A 10 26.67 17.87 -19.29
CA ALA A 10 25.27 18.07 -18.87
C ALA A 10 24.38 16.85 -19.19
N LEU A 11 24.70 16.08 -20.24
CA LEU A 11 23.88 14.94 -20.66
C LEU A 11 24.06 13.73 -19.73
N ALA A 12 25.23 13.53 -19.12
CA ALA A 12 25.47 12.42 -18.19
C ALA A 12 24.82 12.63 -16.80
N LEU A 13 24.62 13.88 -16.39
CA LEU A 13 23.95 14.20 -15.11
C LEU A 13 22.41 14.11 -15.19
N LEU A 14 21.82 14.17 -16.38
CA LEU A 14 20.38 13.96 -16.59
C LEU A 14 19.99 12.47 -16.66
N LEU A 15 20.93 11.56 -16.91
CA LEU A 15 20.68 10.11 -16.94
C LEU A 15 20.78 9.42 -15.57
N SER A 16 21.09 10.16 -14.50
CA SER A 16 21.13 9.65 -13.12
C SER A 16 19.94 10.11 -12.26
N ALA A 17 18.92 10.70 -12.88
CA ALA A 17 17.56 10.54 -12.37
C ALA A 17 17.20 9.07 -12.54
N MET A 18 17.63 8.24 -11.58
CA MET A 18 17.13 6.88 -11.45
C MET A 18 15.63 6.98 -11.57
N THR A 19 15.10 6.46 -12.66
CA THR A 19 13.72 6.03 -12.74
C THR A 19 13.59 4.89 -11.73
N VAL A 20 13.51 5.26 -10.45
CA VAL A 20 12.60 4.58 -9.54
C VAL A 20 11.23 4.84 -10.17
N HIS A 21 10.90 4.06 -11.22
CA HIS A 21 9.52 3.76 -11.49
C HIS A 21 9.03 3.28 -10.15
N ALA A 22 8.22 4.10 -9.48
CA ALA A 22 7.55 3.68 -8.27
C ALA A 22 6.83 2.39 -8.66
N GLN A 23 7.44 1.27 -8.31
CA GLN A 23 6.96 -0.03 -8.72
C GLN A 23 5.85 -0.35 -7.74
N GLY A 24 4.73 0.38 -7.91
CA GLY A 24 3.50 0.12 -7.18
C GLY A 24 3.11 -1.34 -7.34
N PHE A 25 2.10 -1.77 -6.58
CA PHE A 25 1.76 -3.17 -6.52
C PHE A 25 1.55 -3.79 -7.91
N ASN A 26 2.56 -4.54 -8.36
CA ASN A 26 2.52 -5.24 -9.63
C ASN A 26 1.71 -6.52 -9.42
N MET A 27 0.72 -6.76 -10.27
CA MET A 27 -0.12 -7.98 -10.21
C MET A 27 0.71 -9.28 -10.21
N LYS A 28 1.93 -9.30 -10.77
CA LYS A 28 2.84 -10.46 -10.70
C LYS A 28 3.24 -10.84 -9.28
N ASN A 29 3.20 -9.88 -8.36
CA ASN A 29 3.45 -10.09 -6.94
C ASN A 29 2.19 -10.58 -6.21
N PHE A 30 1.04 -10.63 -6.87
CA PHE A 30 -0.24 -11.08 -6.32
C PHE A 30 -0.87 -12.21 -7.15
N PRO A 31 -0.29 -13.43 -7.16
CA PRO A 31 -0.89 -14.56 -7.85
C PRO A 31 -2.31 -14.82 -7.32
N ASN A 32 -3.30 -14.86 -8.22
CA ASN A 32 -4.72 -14.98 -7.86
C ASN A 32 -5.17 -13.92 -6.85
N SER A 33 -4.68 -12.67 -6.99
CA SER A 33 -4.95 -11.56 -6.08
C SER A 33 -4.37 -11.70 -4.67
N LEU A 34 -3.72 -12.81 -4.33
CA LEU A 34 -3.15 -13.05 -3.00
C LEU A 34 -1.68 -12.64 -2.96
N GLY A 35 -1.27 -11.94 -1.90
CA GLY A 35 0.15 -11.72 -1.63
C GLY A 35 0.89 -13.05 -1.45
N LYS A 36 2.12 -13.13 -1.94
CA LYS A 36 2.95 -14.33 -1.74
C LYS A 36 3.45 -14.39 -0.31
N SER A 37 3.37 -15.56 0.33
CA SER A 37 3.73 -15.72 1.74
C SER A 37 5.21 -15.50 2.06
N ASP A 38 6.10 -15.62 1.06
CA ASP A 38 7.55 -15.36 1.17
C ASP A 38 7.92 -13.90 0.88
N MET A 39 6.91 -13.03 0.73
CA MET A 39 7.06 -11.60 0.44
C MET A 39 6.43 -10.76 1.56
N MET A 40 6.90 -9.53 1.66
CA MET A 40 6.31 -8.44 2.44
C MET A 40 5.98 -7.27 1.53
N TYR A 41 4.96 -6.50 1.91
CA TYR A 41 4.40 -5.44 1.08
C TYR A 41 4.39 -4.14 1.86
N ARG A 42 4.93 -3.09 1.25
CA ARG A 42 5.04 -1.75 1.80
C ARG A 42 4.04 -0.85 1.09
N PHE A 43 3.40 0.04 1.82
CA PHE A 43 2.56 1.09 1.25
C PHE A 43 2.51 2.30 2.18
N LEU A 44 2.17 3.46 1.62
CA LEU A 44 1.94 4.67 2.40
C LEU A 44 0.56 4.61 3.05
N VAL A 45 0.49 4.96 4.35
CA VAL A 45 -0.78 5.17 5.03
C VAL A 45 -1.55 6.27 4.28
N PRO A 46 -2.81 6.03 3.86
CA PRO A 46 -3.59 7.02 3.14
C PRO A 46 -3.87 8.26 3.99
N GLU A 47 -4.13 9.39 3.33
CA GLU A 47 -4.64 10.58 4.03
C GLU A 47 -5.89 10.26 4.85
N GLY A 48 -6.05 10.94 5.99
CA GLY A 48 -7.18 10.74 6.89
C GLY A 48 -7.22 9.39 7.60
N VAL A 49 -6.23 8.50 7.38
CA VAL A 49 -6.09 7.22 8.08
C VAL A 49 -4.99 7.33 9.13
N THR A 50 -5.25 6.73 10.28
CA THR A 50 -4.30 6.52 11.38
C THR A 50 -4.22 5.03 11.67
N VAL A 51 -3.00 4.52 11.83
CA VAL A 51 -2.74 3.13 12.21
C VAL A 51 -2.01 3.14 13.54
N THR A 52 -2.51 2.40 14.51
CA THR A 52 -1.85 2.19 15.80
C THR A 52 -1.48 0.72 15.93
N ASN A 53 -0.20 0.40 16.12
CA ASN A 53 0.21 -1.00 16.31
C ASN A 53 0.07 -1.46 17.76
N LYS A 54 0.38 -2.75 17.96
CA LYS A 54 0.37 -3.42 19.27
C LYS A 54 1.31 -2.79 20.31
N LYS A 55 2.33 -2.05 19.88
CA LYS A 55 3.26 -1.31 20.76
C LYS A 55 2.76 0.09 21.13
N GLY A 56 1.63 0.53 20.57
CA GLY A 56 1.11 1.88 20.72
C GLY A 56 1.77 2.92 19.82
N GLU A 57 2.58 2.49 18.84
CA GLU A 57 3.15 3.38 17.84
C GLU A 57 2.05 3.83 16.88
N VAL A 58 1.98 5.15 16.63
CA VAL A 58 0.93 5.76 15.82
C VAL A 58 1.51 6.28 14.51
N MET A 59 1.02 5.74 13.40
CA MET A 59 1.37 6.13 12.04
C MET A 59 0.21 6.89 11.39
N LYS A 60 0.53 7.94 10.64
CA LYS A 60 -0.44 8.80 9.96
C LYS A 60 -0.14 8.85 8.46
N ALA A 61 -0.94 9.60 7.73
CA ALA A 61 -0.77 9.86 6.30
C ALA A 61 0.70 10.07 5.90
N GLY A 62 1.15 9.31 4.90
CA GLY A 62 2.52 9.38 4.38
C GLY A 62 3.57 8.54 5.15
N SER A 63 3.24 8.00 6.31
CA SER A 63 4.07 6.98 6.97
C SER A 63 4.06 5.66 6.18
N ILE A 64 5.13 4.87 6.25
CA ILE A 64 5.19 3.58 5.58
C ILE A 64 4.73 2.49 6.55
N VAL A 65 3.81 1.66 6.08
CA VAL A 65 3.40 0.43 6.75
C VAL A 65 3.86 -0.76 5.91
N THR A 66 4.42 -1.76 6.59
CA THR A 66 4.85 -3.02 5.98
C THR A 66 4.05 -4.17 6.56
N VAL A 67 3.52 -5.03 5.69
CA VAL A 67 2.67 -6.16 6.06
C VAL A 67 3.18 -7.46 5.43
N PRO A 68 2.97 -8.63 6.07
CA PRO A 68 3.31 -9.90 5.44
C PRO A 68 2.37 -10.20 4.27
N GLY A 69 2.89 -10.85 3.24
CA GLY A 69 2.13 -11.24 2.06
C GLY A 69 0.93 -12.13 2.35
N SER A 70 1.02 -12.96 3.41
CA SER A 70 -0.08 -13.78 3.90
C SER A 70 -1.30 -12.99 4.42
N SER A 71 -1.15 -11.69 4.66
CA SER A 71 -2.22 -10.82 5.17
C SER A 71 -2.83 -9.87 4.14
N ILE A 72 -2.29 -9.80 2.91
CA ILE A 72 -2.70 -8.81 1.91
C ILE A 72 -3.25 -9.46 0.65
N LYS A 73 -4.29 -8.85 0.09
CA LYS A 73 -4.85 -9.17 -1.22
C LYS A 73 -4.97 -7.90 -2.05
N LEU A 74 -4.69 -8.00 -3.35
CA LEU A 74 -4.92 -6.93 -4.31
C LEU A 74 -6.29 -7.14 -4.96
N LEU A 75 -7.20 -6.19 -4.81
CA LEU A 75 -8.53 -6.24 -5.38
C LEU A 75 -8.55 -5.60 -6.76
N GLU A 76 -9.10 -6.31 -7.74
CA GLU A 76 -9.35 -5.75 -9.07
C GLU A 76 -10.36 -4.59 -8.98
N PRO A 77 -10.18 -3.50 -9.75
CA PRO A 77 -11.13 -2.38 -9.75
C PRO A 77 -12.57 -2.81 -10.04
N ALA A 78 -12.77 -3.73 -10.98
CA ALA A 78 -14.09 -4.26 -11.33
C ALA A 78 -14.76 -5.00 -10.15
N TYR A 79 -13.97 -5.77 -9.37
CA TYR A 79 -14.46 -6.44 -8.18
C TYR A 79 -14.85 -5.45 -7.09
N ALA A 80 -14.02 -4.41 -6.84
CA ALA A 80 -14.34 -3.37 -5.88
C ALA A 80 -15.62 -2.61 -6.25
N GLN A 81 -15.86 -2.36 -7.55
CA GLN A 81 -17.11 -1.75 -8.05
C GLN A 81 -18.32 -2.67 -7.82
N GLU A 82 -18.19 -3.97 -8.07
CA GLU A 82 -19.27 -4.93 -7.81
C GLU A 82 -19.63 -5.00 -6.32
N GLN A 83 -18.62 -5.07 -5.46
CA GLN A 83 -18.78 -5.15 -4.00
C GLN A 83 -19.25 -3.84 -3.36
N ALA A 84 -19.28 -2.72 -4.08
CA ALA A 84 -19.79 -1.44 -3.56
C ALA A 84 -21.25 -1.52 -3.09
N LYS A 85 -22.02 -2.50 -3.59
CA LYS A 85 -23.41 -2.77 -3.16
C LYS A 85 -23.50 -3.53 -1.84
N ASN A 86 -22.39 -4.11 -1.37
CA ASN A 86 -22.32 -4.88 -0.13
C ASN A 86 -21.99 -3.96 1.05
N SER A 87 -22.90 -3.84 2.01
CA SER A 87 -22.72 -2.98 3.18
C SER A 87 -21.56 -3.40 4.07
N ALA A 88 -21.28 -4.70 4.20
CA ALA A 88 -20.16 -5.20 4.98
C ALA A 88 -18.82 -4.81 4.35
N PHE A 89 -18.71 -4.94 3.02
CA PHE A 89 -17.53 -4.50 2.26
C PHE A 89 -17.34 -2.99 2.38
N MET A 90 -18.41 -2.20 2.20
CA MET A 90 -18.32 -0.75 2.35
C MET A 90 -17.98 -0.31 3.78
N SER A 91 -18.36 -1.10 4.79
CA SER A 91 -17.98 -0.87 6.18
C SER A 91 -16.49 -1.13 6.44
N SER A 92 -15.89 -2.16 5.80
CA SER A 92 -14.46 -2.43 5.90
C SER A 92 -13.59 -1.53 5.03
N PHE A 93 -14.16 -0.93 3.98
CA PHE A 93 -13.46 -0.03 3.07
C PHE A 93 -13.32 1.38 3.66
N MET A 94 -12.17 1.65 4.28
CA MET A 94 -11.89 2.85 5.07
C MET A 94 -12.12 4.15 4.29
N ASN A 95 -11.49 4.29 3.12
CA ASN A 95 -11.52 5.49 2.28
C ASN A 95 -12.32 5.30 0.98
N ALA A 96 -13.39 4.49 1.04
CA ALA A 96 -14.25 4.19 -0.10
C ALA A 96 -14.81 5.43 -0.80
N SER A 97 -15.24 6.44 -0.04
CA SER A 97 -15.81 7.68 -0.62
C SER A 97 -14.81 8.41 -1.52
N GLN A 98 -13.53 8.39 -1.17
CA GLN A 98 -12.47 8.99 -1.99
C GLN A 98 -12.23 8.19 -3.26
N TYR A 99 -12.23 6.86 -3.16
CA TYR A 99 -12.07 5.96 -4.32
C TYR A 99 -13.21 6.15 -5.33
N PHE A 100 -14.47 6.11 -4.88
CA PHE A 100 -15.63 6.20 -5.78
C PHE A 100 -15.90 7.62 -6.31
N ALA A 101 -15.39 8.66 -5.65
CA ALA A 101 -15.44 10.03 -6.15
C ALA A 101 -14.28 10.35 -7.11
N MET A 102 -13.32 9.45 -7.28
CA MET A 102 -12.12 9.68 -8.08
C MET A 102 -12.45 9.58 -9.59
N PRO A 103 -11.93 10.50 -10.42
CA PRO A 103 -11.99 10.36 -11.87
C PRO A 103 -11.26 9.10 -12.36
N GLU A 104 -11.81 8.42 -13.37
CA GLU A 104 -11.25 7.15 -13.89
C GLU A 104 -9.77 7.27 -14.28
N GLU A 105 -9.35 8.42 -14.80
CA GLU A 105 -7.96 8.64 -15.20
C GLU A 105 -6.95 8.63 -14.03
N LYS A 106 -7.41 8.84 -12.79
CA LYS A 106 -6.58 8.82 -11.57
C LYS A 106 -6.64 7.49 -10.83
N VAL A 107 -7.62 6.64 -11.13
CA VAL A 107 -7.77 5.33 -10.48
C VAL A 107 -6.55 4.45 -10.72
N ARG A 108 -5.92 4.56 -11.90
CA ARG A 108 -4.69 3.81 -12.26
C ARG A 108 -3.47 4.12 -11.39
N ASP A 109 -3.46 5.27 -10.71
CA ASP A 109 -2.37 5.67 -9.82
C ASP A 109 -2.53 5.08 -8.41
N HIS A 110 -3.60 4.33 -8.18
CA HIS A 110 -3.97 3.73 -6.91
C HIS A 110 -4.19 2.22 -7.05
N ALA A 111 -4.11 1.53 -5.92
CA ALA A 111 -4.48 0.14 -5.76
C ALA A 111 -5.52 0.02 -4.66
N VAL A 112 -6.46 -0.93 -4.82
CA VAL A 112 -7.36 -1.32 -3.73
C VAL A 112 -6.83 -2.61 -3.12
N ILE A 113 -6.52 -2.59 -1.83
CA ILE A 113 -5.99 -3.74 -1.11
C ILE A 113 -6.94 -4.15 0.01
N ALA A 114 -7.11 -5.46 0.20
CA ALA A 114 -7.74 -6.03 1.39
C ALA A 114 -6.63 -6.56 2.31
N LEU A 115 -6.75 -6.26 3.61
CA LEU A 115 -5.77 -6.56 4.64
C LEU A 115 -6.46 -7.29 5.78
N LYS A 116 -5.85 -8.36 6.28
CA LYS A 116 -6.20 -8.89 7.59
C LYS A 116 -5.48 -8.08 8.66
N VAL A 117 -6.23 -7.34 9.48
CA VAL A 117 -5.66 -6.57 10.59
C VAL A 117 -5.25 -7.56 11.69
N PRO A 118 -3.99 -7.58 12.15
CA PRO A 118 -3.57 -8.50 13.21
C PRO A 118 -4.06 -8.02 14.58
N GLU A 119 -4.12 -8.96 15.53
CA GLU A 119 -4.51 -8.65 16.91
C GLU A 119 -3.64 -7.53 17.51
N GLY A 120 -4.26 -6.59 18.22
CA GLY A 120 -3.59 -5.45 18.83
C GLY A 120 -3.28 -4.30 17.87
N VAL A 121 -3.56 -4.43 16.57
CA VAL A 121 -3.54 -3.30 15.62
C VAL A 121 -4.93 -2.66 15.53
N THR A 122 -4.96 -1.33 15.45
CA THR A 122 -6.17 -0.54 15.24
C THR A 122 -5.95 0.42 14.08
N VAL A 123 -6.93 0.52 13.18
CA VAL A 123 -6.94 1.45 12.06
C VAL A 123 -8.17 2.34 12.14
N GLU A 124 -7.98 3.64 12.06
CA GLU A 124 -9.04 4.65 12.23
C GLU A 124 -8.99 5.67 11.10
N GLY A 125 -10.15 6.11 10.65
CA GLY A 125 -10.26 7.13 9.60
C GLY A 125 -11.68 7.25 9.08
N TYR A 126 -12.04 8.43 8.56
CA TYR A 126 -13.35 8.65 7.90
C TYR A 126 -14.57 8.21 8.74
N GLY A 127 -14.50 8.37 10.07
CA GLY A 127 -15.56 7.97 11.00
C GLY A 127 -15.67 6.45 11.24
N LYS A 128 -14.67 5.67 10.82
CA LYS A 128 -14.60 4.21 10.98
C LYS A 128 -13.41 3.82 11.85
N THR A 129 -13.57 2.70 12.54
CA THR A 129 -12.51 2.05 13.34
C THR A 129 -12.54 0.57 13.02
N VAL A 130 -11.40 0.03 12.56
CA VAL A 130 -11.19 -1.41 12.32
C VAL A 130 -10.13 -1.90 13.29
N LYS A 131 -10.43 -2.96 14.03
CA LYS A 131 -9.54 -3.56 15.02
C LYS A 131 -9.11 -4.95 14.57
N GLY A 132 -8.08 -5.47 15.22
CA GLY A 132 -7.52 -6.79 14.96
C GLY A 132 -8.54 -7.90 14.70
N GLU A 133 -8.11 -8.86 13.88
CA GLU A 133 -8.86 -9.99 13.32
C GLU A 133 -9.91 -9.65 12.26
N ALA A 134 -10.25 -8.36 12.08
CA ALA A 134 -11.12 -7.92 11.01
C ALA A 134 -10.39 -7.73 9.67
N GLU A 135 -11.16 -7.79 8.59
CA GLU A 135 -10.70 -7.36 7.27
C GLU A 135 -10.82 -5.83 7.14
N LEU A 136 -9.79 -5.22 6.56
CA LEU A 136 -9.72 -3.81 6.22
C LEU A 136 -9.52 -3.69 4.71
N VAL A 137 -10.28 -2.83 4.05
CA VAL A 137 -10.05 -2.49 2.65
C VAL A 137 -9.56 -1.04 2.56
N LEU A 138 -8.47 -0.82 1.80
CA LEU A 138 -7.86 0.49 1.60
C LEU A 138 -7.63 0.74 0.11
N MET A 139 -7.90 1.96 -0.32
CA MET A 139 -7.27 2.53 -1.51
C MET A 139 -5.93 3.12 -1.07
N VAL A 140 -4.85 2.66 -1.68
CA VAL A 140 -3.48 3.13 -1.43
C VAL A 140 -2.86 3.67 -2.72
N ALA A 141 -1.94 4.61 -2.61
CA ALA A 141 -1.20 5.08 -3.77
C ALA A 141 -0.24 3.99 -4.28
N ASN A 142 -0.15 3.82 -5.60
CA ASN A 142 0.89 2.98 -6.20
C ASN A 142 2.27 3.58 -5.96
N ALA A 143 2.37 4.91 -5.89
CA ALA A 143 3.58 5.59 -5.48
C ALA A 143 3.96 5.24 -4.04
N GLY A 144 5.20 4.79 -3.82
CA GLY A 144 5.69 4.37 -2.51
C GLY A 144 5.21 2.97 -2.07
N SER A 145 4.44 2.27 -2.91
CA SER A 145 4.11 0.87 -2.69
C SER A 145 5.17 -0.04 -3.29
N GLU A 146 5.55 -1.11 -2.61
CA GLU A 146 6.62 -2.03 -3.01
C GLU A 146 6.37 -3.45 -2.49
N ALA A 147 6.78 -4.46 -3.23
CA ALA A 147 6.84 -5.85 -2.73
C ALA A 147 8.30 -6.30 -2.64
N MET A 148 8.69 -6.83 -1.49
CA MET A 148 10.06 -7.25 -1.19
C MET A 148 10.05 -8.65 -0.62
N ARG A 149 11.16 -9.39 -0.75
CA ARG A 149 11.31 -10.68 -0.09
C ARG A 149 11.26 -10.48 1.43
N ASP A 150 10.49 -11.32 2.11
CA ASP A 150 10.47 -11.31 3.56
C ASP A 150 11.76 -11.94 4.09
N THR A 151 12.52 -11.17 4.86
CA THR A 151 13.78 -11.59 5.49
C THR A 151 13.69 -11.62 7.00
N ASN A 152 12.50 -11.37 7.56
CA ASN A 152 12.29 -11.40 9.00
C ASN A 152 12.31 -12.85 9.53
N PRO A 153 12.72 -13.06 10.80
CA PRO A 153 12.69 -14.38 11.41
C PRO A 153 11.24 -14.88 11.58
N SER A 154 11.08 -16.21 11.65
CA SER A 154 9.80 -16.83 11.99
C SER A 154 9.23 -16.27 13.30
N GLY A 155 7.93 -15.99 13.32
CA GLY A 155 7.24 -15.39 14.48
C GLY A 155 7.37 -13.86 14.60
N TYR A 156 8.12 -13.20 13.70
CA TYR A 156 8.24 -11.73 13.71
C TYR A 156 6.88 -11.04 13.59
N TRP A 157 6.05 -11.46 12.63
CA TRP A 157 4.74 -10.87 12.38
C TRP A 157 3.72 -11.12 13.49
N ASP A 158 3.88 -12.20 14.27
CA ASP A 158 3.02 -12.45 15.45
C ASP A 158 3.29 -11.43 16.56
N THR A 159 4.51 -10.89 16.59
CA THR A 159 4.94 -9.89 17.57
C THR A 159 4.71 -8.47 17.08
N ALA A 160 5.13 -8.18 15.85
CA ALA A 160 5.04 -6.84 15.26
C ALA A 160 3.62 -6.53 14.78
N GLY A 161 2.86 -7.53 14.34
CA GLY A 161 1.64 -7.36 13.59
C GLY A 161 1.95 -6.76 12.22
N TRP A 162 2.05 -5.43 12.18
CA TRP A 162 2.54 -4.66 11.03
C TRP A 162 3.77 -3.88 11.43
N ASP A 163 4.79 -3.88 10.57
CA ASP A 163 6.02 -3.13 10.80
C ASP A 163 5.82 -1.68 10.33
N MET A 164 6.17 -0.74 11.19
CA MET A 164 5.92 0.68 11.02
C MET A 164 7.26 1.40 11.06
N LYS A 165 7.73 1.87 9.90
CA LYS A 165 9.04 2.52 9.74
C LYS A 165 8.93 3.86 9.05
#